data_AF-A0A328P3V7-F1
#
_entry.id   AF-A0A328P3V7-F1
#
_cell.length_a   1.000
_cell.length_b   1.000
_cell.length_c   1.000
_cell.angle_alpha   90.00
_cell.angle_beta   90.00
_cell.angle_gamma   90.00
#
_symmetry.space_group_name_H-M   'P 1'
#
loop_
_entity.id
_entity.type
_entity.pdbx_description
1 polymer ?
#
loop_
_entity_poly.entity_id
_entity_poly.type
_entity_poly.pdbx_seq_one_letter_code
_entity_poly.pdbx_strand_id
1 'polypeptide(L)'
;MRGGRKPPLPTRTRGHARELRHSSTEAEQRLWLHLRAGRLNGLKFRRQHPLPPYVADFYCESVRLVIELDGSQHNEGVDETRTRFLESLGLKVLRYWDNEVLQQTAAVLEAILGAAQDRTLSPTPLPEGEGLKQKAQGGCMSEKVSKGYQSGFANEFATEAMPGVLPEGQNSPQQVAHGLYAEQLSGTAFTSPRHSNRRSWLYRIRPAAMHHPFEAMRDGRFHNRFNEVPASPNQLRWDPLPLPVEPTDFVDGIVTIAGNGASSEQSGVGIHLYAANRSMQGRFFYNADGELLIVPQQGRLRLATELGVIELEPLEVAVIPRGVRFRVELLDDTARGYIAENFGALLRLPDLGPIGSNGLANPRDFLTPVAAYEDVEGNFELVAKFQGNLWRAQIDHSPLDVVGWHGNYAPYKYDLRRFNTIGSISYDHPDPCIFLVLHSPSDTAGVDNIDFVIFPPRWLAAQNTFRPPWFHRNIASEFMGLITGAYDAKAEGFVPGGASLHNCMSGHGPDAATYEKASTRDLSQPDVITGTMAFMFETRRVIHPTRQALESKQLQGNYYECWQGIRKHFSGK
;
A
#
# COMPACT_ATOMS: atom_id res chain seq x y z
N MET A 1 1.64 48.04 -5.07
CA MET A 1 2.26 48.86 -4.01
C MET A 1 2.92 47.93 -2.99
N ARG A 2 4.04 48.38 -2.39
CA ARG A 2 4.87 47.61 -1.45
C ARG A 2 4.07 47.12 -0.24
N GLY A 3 4.31 45.87 0.19
CA GLY A 3 3.74 45.31 1.41
C GLY A 3 4.02 46.20 2.62
N GLY A 4 2.95 46.55 3.34
CA GLY A 4 3.05 47.31 4.58
C GLY A 4 3.90 46.54 5.59
N ARG A 5 5.08 47.06 5.92
CA ARG A 5 5.86 46.60 7.07
C ARG A 5 5.01 46.87 8.32
N LYS A 6 4.60 45.80 9.03
CA LYS A 6 4.04 45.92 10.38
C LYS A 6 5.01 46.76 11.23
N PRO A 7 4.53 47.78 11.98
CA PRO A 7 5.40 48.61 12.80
C PRO A 7 6.20 47.74 13.78
N PRO A 8 7.46 48.08 14.08
CA PRO A 8 8.27 47.31 15.00
C PRO A 8 7.62 47.28 16.39
N LEU A 9 7.55 46.09 16.98
CA LEU A 9 7.03 45.89 18.34
C LEU A 9 7.79 46.74 19.36
N PRO A 10 7.13 47.28 20.41
CA PRO A 10 7.78 48.06 21.45
C PRO A 10 8.99 47.33 22.06
N THR A 11 10.10 48.05 22.23
CA THR A 11 11.41 47.48 22.61
C THR A 11 11.37 46.72 23.94
N ARG A 12 10.53 47.16 24.89
CA ARG A 12 10.34 46.51 26.20
C ARG A 12 9.78 45.08 26.08
N THR A 13 8.74 44.86 25.28
CA THR A 13 8.09 43.54 25.12
C THR A 13 8.99 42.52 24.40
N ARG A 14 9.86 43.00 23.48
CA ARG A 14 10.87 42.16 22.82
C ARG A 14 12.00 41.73 23.75
N GLY A 15 12.44 42.60 24.66
CA GLY A 15 13.44 42.27 25.68
C GLY A 15 12.93 41.21 26.65
N HIS A 16 11.72 41.41 27.18
CA HIS A 16 11.08 40.50 28.12
C HIS A 16 10.84 39.09 27.55
N ALA A 17 10.37 38.98 26.30
CA ALA A 17 10.19 37.68 25.64
C ALA A 17 11.51 36.93 25.37
N ARG A 18 12.65 37.64 25.32
CA ARG A 18 13.97 37.00 25.18
C ARG A 18 14.45 36.42 26.51
N GLU A 19 14.23 37.13 27.61
CA GLU A 19 14.54 36.65 28.97
C GLU A 19 13.73 35.41 29.34
N LEU A 20 12.41 35.40 29.06
CA LEU A 20 11.53 34.26 29.34
C LEU A 20 11.94 32.96 28.61
N ARG A 21 12.60 33.07 27.44
CA ARG A 21 13.10 31.87 26.73
C ARG A 21 14.30 31.21 27.41
N HIS A 22 15.01 31.94 28.26
CA HIS A 22 16.15 31.46 29.04
C HIS A 22 15.75 30.90 30.42
N SER A 23 14.55 31.21 30.91
CA SER A 23 14.03 30.80 32.23
C SER A 23 12.76 29.94 32.17
N SER A 24 12.68 29.04 31.17
CA SER A 24 11.47 28.25 30.87
C SER A 24 11.20 27.16 31.91
N THR A 25 9.96 27.03 32.38
CA THR A 25 9.56 26.03 33.40
C THR A 25 9.63 24.59 32.85
N GLU A 26 9.62 23.59 33.72
CA GLU A 26 9.62 22.18 33.30
C GLU A 26 8.37 21.83 32.46
N ALA A 27 7.21 22.36 32.84
CA ALA A 27 5.96 22.20 32.10
C ALA A 27 6.05 22.84 30.70
N GLU A 28 6.58 24.05 30.57
CA GLU A 28 6.80 24.70 29.28
C GLU A 28 7.76 23.90 28.40
N GLN A 29 8.87 23.39 28.96
CA GLN A 29 9.82 22.57 28.22
C GLN A 29 9.18 21.28 27.74
N ARG A 30 8.40 20.62 28.61
CA ARG A 30 7.67 19.39 28.31
C ARG A 30 6.67 19.59 27.18
N LEU A 31 5.86 20.64 27.24
CA LEU A 31 4.88 20.94 26.20
C LEU A 31 5.58 21.37 24.90
N TRP A 32 6.65 22.16 24.97
CA TRP A 32 7.39 22.61 23.79
C TRP A 32 8.02 21.46 22.99
N LEU A 33 8.44 20.36 23.64
CA LEU A 33 8.94 19.17 22.94
C LEU A 33 7.93 18.59 21.93
N HIS A 34 6.64 18.72 22.26
CA HIS A 34 5.51 18.24 21.46
C HIS A 34 4.99 19.29 20.47
N LEU A 35 5.11 20.58 20.77
CA LEU A 35 4.63 21.66 19.91
C LEU A 35 5.65 22.11 18.85
N ARG A 36 6.95 21.99 19.12
CA ARG A 36 8.00 22.52 18.23
C ARG A 36 8.04 21.80 16.88
N ALA A 37 8.54 22.50 15.86
CA ALA A 37 8.76 21.96 14.52
C ALA A 37 7.51 21.35 13.85
N GLY A 38 6.30 21.80 14.22
CA GLY A 38 5.06 21.29 13.62
C GLY A 38 4.68 19.88 14.08
N ARG A 39 5.24 19.40 15.19
CA ARG A 39 5.03 18.04 15.70
C ARG A 39 3.59 17.77 16.14
N LEU A 40 2.82 18.80 16.49
CA LEU A 40 1.39 18.68 16.77
C LEU A 40 0.58 18.95 15.50
N ASN A 41 0.33 17.89 14.71
CA ASN A 41 -0.48 17.90 13.49
C ASN A 41 -0.11 19.01 12.47
N GLY A 42 1.18 19.31 12.32
CA GLY A 42 1.68 20.34 11.41
C GLY A 42 1.53 21.79 11.88
N LEU A 43 0.88 22.03 13.03
CA LEU A 43 0.63 23.36 13.57
C LEU A 43 1.94 24.03 14.03
N LYS A 44 2.22 25.22 13.49
CA LYS A 44 3.47 25.95 13.78
C LYS A 44 3.29 26.85 15.00
N PHE A 45 3.60 26.31 16.18
CA PHE A 45 3.64 27.09 17.42
C PHE A 45 4.96 27.85 17.56
N ARG A 46 4.85 29.08 18.09
CA ARG A 46 5.97 29.94 18.48
C ARG A 46 5.96 30.05 20.00
N ARG A 47 7.12 29.83 20.63
CA ARG A 47 7.29 29.95 22.09
C ARG A 47 7.61 31.39 22.51
N GLN A 48 7.02 31.85 23.62
CA GLN A 48 7.19 33.18 24.19
C GLN A 48 7.00 34.27 23.11
N HIS A 49 5.80 34.30 22.53
CA HIS A 49 5.45 35.16 21.40
C HIS A 49 4.91 36.52 21.89
N PRO A 50 5.53 37.64 21.51
CA PRO A 50 5.04 38.97 21.88
C PRO A 50 3.68 39.29 21.24
N LEU A 51 2.68 39.56 22.08
CA LEU A 51 1.36 40.06 21.72
C LEU A 51 1.05 41.29 22.59
N PRO A 52 1.61 42.48 22.27
CA PRO A 52 1.60 43.62 23.16
C PRO A 52 0.19 43.99 23.68
N PRO A 53 0.04 44.27 24.99
CA PRO A 53 1.11 44.46 25.97
C PRO A 53 1.70 43.17 26.57
N TYR A 54 1.19 41.99 26.20
CA TYR A 54 1.54 40.70 26.81
C TYR A 54 2.56 39.88 25.99
N VAL A 55 3.06 38.79 26.58
CA VAL A 55 3.82 37.75 25.91
C VAL A 55 3.10 36.43 26.20
N ALA A 56 2.75 35.68 25.16
CA ALA A 56 2.10 34.38 25.28
C ALA A 56 3.12 33.25 25.31
N ASP A 57 2.92 32.24 26.16
CA ASP A 57 3.86 31.12 26.28
C ASP A 57 3.97 30.32 24.99
N PHE A 58 2.83 30.01 24.35
CA PHE A 58 2.80 29.46 22.99
C PHE A 58 1.72 30.12 22.14
N TYR A 59 2.05 30.37 20.87
CA TYR A 59 1.14 30.98 19.91
C TYR A 59 1.21 30.33 18.54
N CYS A 60 0.06 29.97 17.97
CA CYS A 60 -0.08 29.49 16.62
C CYS A 60 -0.89 30.47 15.76
N GLU A 61 -0.22 31.10 14.79
CA GLU A 61 -0.84 32.10 13.90
C GLU A 61 -1.92 31.49 13.01
N SER A 62 -1.69 30.29 12.45
CA SER A 62 -2.57 29.70 11.43
C SER A 62 -3.97 29.37 11.94
N VAL A 63 -4.11 29.16 13.25
CA VAL A 63 -5.40 28.90 13.91
C VAL A 63 -5.75 29.95 14.98
N ARG A 64 -4.96 31.03 15.07
CA ARG A 64 -5.10 32.11 16.06
C ARG A 64 -5.29 31.60 17.50
N LEU A 65 -4.45 30.65 17.91
CA LEU A 65 -4.53 29.98 19.21
C LEU A 65 -3.35 30.38 20.11
N VAL A 66 -3.67 30.74 21.35
CA VAL A 66 -2.72 31.03 22.44
C VAL A 66 -2.84 29.94 23.50
N ILE A 67 -1.72 29.47 24.02
CA ILE A 67 -1.64 28.58 25.18
C ILE A 67 -0.78 29.27 26.24
N GLU A 68 -1.31 29.37 27.46
CA GLU A 68 -0.64 29.92 28.64
C GLU A 68 -0.52 28.82 29.71
N LEU A 69 0.63 28.76 30.39
CA LEU A 69 0.90 27.83 31.49
C LEU A 69 1.06 28.59 32.80
N ASP A 70 0.36 28.16 33.85
CA ASP A 70 0.42 28.82 35.15
C ASP A 70 1.01 27.95 36.26
N GLY A 71 1.82 28.60 37.10
CA GLY A 71 2.32 28.04 38.36
C GLY A 71 1.33 28.20 39.52
N SER A 72 1.59 27.53 40.64
CA SER A 72 0.67 27.33 41.78
C SER A 72 0.31 28.57 42.64
N GLN A 73 0.46 29.79 42.14
CA GLN A 73 0.00 31.02 42.81
C GLN A 73 -0.53 32.01 41.78
N HIS A 74 -1.86 32.13 41.62
CA HIS A 74 -2.45 33.14 40.73
C HIS A 74 -3.65 33.89 41.34
N ASN A 75 -3.68 35.20 41.07
CA ASN A 75 -4.66 36.20 41.50
C ASN A 75 -5.74 36.33 40.40
N GLU A 76 -6.93 35.76 40.63
CA GLU A 76 -7.99 35.56 39.62
C GLU A 76 -8.39 36.83 38.83
N GLY A 77 -8.32 38.03 39.43
CA GLY A 77 -8.76 39.28 38.79
C GLY A 77 -7.86 39.85 37.67
N VAL A 78 -6.57 39.50 37.63
CA VAL A 78 -5.64 40.01 36.59
C VAL A 78 -5.72 39.18 35.31
N ASP A 79 -6.01 37.88 35.44
CA ASP A 79 -6.03 36.93 34.33
C ASP A 79 -7.27 37.09 33.43
N GLU A 80 -8.43 37.45 33.98
CA GLU A 80 -9.63 37.72 33.17
C GLU A 80 -9.49 38.93 32.25
N THR A 81 -8.74 39.96 32.69
CA THR A 81 -8.49 41.15 31.87
C THR A 81 -7.54 40.81 30.72
N ARG A 82 -6.52 39.99 30.99
CA ARG A 82 -5.58 39.48 29.97
C ARG A 82 -6.28 38.61 28.95
N THR A 83 -7.08 37.64 29.39
CA THR A 83 -7.82 36.74 28.50
C THR A 83 -8.79 37.51 27.61
N ARG A 84 -9.60 38.42 28.19
CA ARG A 84 -10.51 39.27 27.40
C ARG A 84 -9.78 40.14 26.37
N PHE A 85 -8.60 40.67 26.71
CA PHE A 85 -7.81 41.42 25.73
C PHE A 85 -7.35 40.53 24.56
N LEU A 86 -6.80 39.35 24.83
CA LEU A 86 -6.34 38.43 23.79
C LEU A 86 -7.51 37.92 22.93
N GLU A 87 -8.66 37.63 23.54
CA GLU A 87 -9.88 37.25 22.84
C GLU A 87 -10.43 38.38 21.97
N SER A 88 -10.34 39.64 22.41
CA SER A 88 -10.70 40.81 21.59
C SER A 88 -9.85 40.93 20.32
N LEU A 89 -8.63 40.35 20.31
CA LEU A 89 -7.79 40.21 19.12
C LEU A 89 -8.18 39.00 18.27
N GLY A 90 -9.32 38.36 18.50
CA GLY A 90 -9.80 37.18 17.79
C GLY A 90 -8.98 35.92 18.09
N LEU A 91 -8.22 35.90 19.19
CA LEU A 91 -7.44 34.74 19.62
C LEU A 91 -8.28 33.85 20.53
N LYS A 92 -8.05 32.54 20.50
CA LYS A 92 -8.60 31.60 21.49
C LYS A 92 -7.49 31.31 22.48
N VAL A 93 -7.77 31.48 23.77
CA VAL A 93 -6.78 31.27 24.84
C VAL A 93 -7.11 29.97 25.56
N LEU A 94 -6.15 29.05 25.60
CA LEU A 94 -6.21 27.86 26.45
C LEU A 94 -5.21 28.04 27.59
N ARG A 95 -5.60 27.63 28.79
CA ARG A 95 -4.79 27.78 29.99
C ARG A 95 -4.73 26.45 30.71
N TYR A 96 -3.53 26.04 31.10
CA TYR A 96 -3.28 24.79 31.80
C TYR A 96 -2.41 25.03 33.02
N TRP A 97 -2.69 24.31 34.08
CA TRP A 97 -1.79 24.27 35.23
C TRP A 97 -0.55 23.45 34.91
N ASP A 98 0.60 23.85 35.46
CA ASP A 98 1.86 23.13 35.25
C ASP A 98 1.75 21.62 35.59
N ASN A 99 0.99 21.26 36.63
CA ASN A 99 0.78 19.86 37.01
C ASN A 99 -0.04 19.07 35.96
N GLU A 100 -1.02 19.69 35.30
CA GLU A 100 -1.80 19.06 34.22
C GLU A 100 -0.90 18.75 33.03
N VAL A 101 -0.02 19.68 32.67
CA VAL A 101 0.95 19.46 31.58
C VAL A 101 1.93 18.35 31.92
N LEU A 102 2.43 18.30 33.16
CA LEU A 102 3.42 17.31 33.58
C LEU A 102 2.83 15.91 33.76
N GLN A 103 1.62 15.79 34.30
CA GLN A 103 0.99 14.51 34.64
C GLN A 103 0.06 13.98 33.54
N GLN A 104 -0.57 14.86 32.76
CA GLN A 104 -1.63 14.53 31.80
C GLN A 104 -1.32 15.09 30.40
N THR A 105 -0.05 15.07 29.99
CA THR A 105 0.41 15.67 28.72
C THR A 105 -0.41 15.21 27.51
N ALA A 106 -0.81 13.94 27.44
CA ALA A 106 -1.60 13.42 26.31
C ALA A 106 -2.97 14.10 26.18
N ALA A 107 -3.70 14.25 27.29
CA ALA A 107 -5.00 14.90 27.32
C ALA A 107 -4.90 16.40 26.98
N VAL A 108 -3.84 17.07 27.46
CA VAL A 108 -3.54 18.47 27.10
C VAL A 108 -3.33 18.62 25.59
N LEU A 109 -2.56 17.71 24.96
CA LEU A 109 -2.32 17.75 23.51
C LEU A 109 -3.59 17.49 22.70
N GLU A 110 -4.44 16.56 23.14
CA GLU A 110 -5.74 16.29 22.51
C GLU A 110 -6.67 17.51 22.58
N ALA A 111 -6.74 18.18 23.74
CA ALA A 111 -7.54 19.39 23.91
C ALA A 111 -7.05 20.54 23.01
N ILE A 112 -5.73 20.73 22.89
CA ILE A 112 -5.14 21.72 21.97
C ILE A 112 -5.50 21.40 20.51
N LEU A 113 -5.45 20.12 20.11
CA LEU A 113 -5.81 19.70 18.76
C LEU A 113 -7.29 19.93 18.45
N GLY A 114 -8.19 19.55 19.36
CA GLY A 114 -9.62 19.80 19.20
C GLY A 114 -9.92 21.29 19.03
N ALA A 115 -9.35 22.13 19.91
CA ALA A 115 -9.52 23.57 19.81
C ALA A 115 -8.96 24.19 18.52
N ALA A 116 -7.90 23.61 17.93
CA ALA A 116 -7.36 24.04 16.66
C ALA A 116 -8.24 23.60 15.47
N GLN A 117 -8.81 22.39 15.51
CA GLN A 117 -9.71 21.86 14.47
C GLN A 117 -10.99 22.72 14.33
N ASP A 118 -11.62 23.08 15.45
CA ASP A 118 -12.80 23.96 15.46
C ASP A 118 -12.56 25.28 14.73
N ARG A 119 -11.33 25.78 14.79
CA ARG A 119 -10.94 27.05 14.18
C ARG A 119 -10.53 26.94 12.72
N THR A 120 -10.10 25.76 12.26
CA THR A 120 -9.91 25.50 10.82
C THR A 120 -11.22 25.33 10.06
N LEU A 121 -12.32 25.03 10.76
CA LEU A 121 -13.65 24.82 10.20
C LEU A 121 -14.49 26.12 10.06
N SER A 122 -13.96 27.26 10.53
CA SER A 122 -14.64 28.57 10.39
C SER A 122 -14.15 29.31 9.13
N PRO A 123 -15.04 29.66 8.19
CA PRO A 123 -14.65 30.28 6.92
C PRO A 123 -14.19 31.72 7.17
N THR A 124 -12.90 31.97 6.97
CA THR A 124 -12.39 33.35 6.91
C THR A 124 -12.33 33.75 5.43
N PRO A 125 -12.96 34.85 5.00
CA PRO A 125 -12.95 35.25 3.60
C PRO A 125 -11.56 35.74 3.19
N LEU A 126 -11.07 35.24 2.06
CA LEU A 126 -9.83 35.68 1.43
C LEU A 126 -10.03 37.09 0.80
N PRO A 127 -8.98 37.93 0.73
CA PRO A 127 -9.08 39.26 0.13
C PRO A 127 -9.18 39.19 -1.40
N GLU A 128 -10.02 40.06 -1.97
CA GLU A 128 -10.22 40.25 -3.41
C GLU A 128 -9.07 41.01 -4.10
N GLY A 129 -8.84 40.66 -5.38
CA GLY A 129 -8.07 41.43 -6.37
C GLY A 129 -6.70 40.84 -6.71
N GLU A 130 -6.26 40.69 -7.96
CA GLU A 130 -6.75 41.16 -9.26
C GLU A 130 -6.28 40.18 -10.36
N GLY A 131 -7.05 40.10 -11.44
CA GLY A 131 -6.93 39.05 -12.45
C GLY A 131 -5.74 39.15 -13.41
N LEU A 132 -5.40 37.98 -13.96
CA LEU A 132 -4.88 37.85 -15.31
C LEU A 132 -5.75 36.82 -16.04
N LYS A 133 -6.52 37.31 -17.01
CA LYS A 133 -7.25 36.50 -17.97
C LYS A 133 -6.24 35.69 -18.79
N GLN A 134 -6.18 34.37 -18.63
CA GLN A 134 -5.70 33.48 -19.67
C GLN A 134 -6.53 32.19 -19.70
N LYS A 135 -7.02 31.93 -20.91
CA LYS A 135 -7.88 30.85 -21.42
C LYS A 135 -8.00 29.60 -20.55
N ALA A 136 -9.25 29.33 -20.19
CA ALA A 136 -9.71 28.05 -19.67
C ALA A 136 -9.50 26.94 -20.72
N GLN A 137 -8.54 26.06 -20.45
CA GLN A 137 -8.57 24.64 -20.80
C GLN A 137 -7.67 23.94 -19.79
N GLY A 138 -8.28 23.34 -18.79
CA GLY A 138 -7.59 22.72 -17.66
C GLY A 138 -8.61 22.40 -16.60
N GLY A 139 -9.35 21.30 -16.81
CA GLY A 139 -10.21 20.74 -15.78
C GLY A 139 -9.37 20.48 -14.54
N CYS A 140 -9.82 21.03 -13.40
CA CYS A 140 -9.24 20.78 -12.10
C CYS A 140 -9.20 19.27 -11.84
N MET A 141 -8.01 18.68 -11.75
CA MET A 141 -7.81 17.26 -11.39
C MET A 141 -8.02 17.03 -9.89
N SER A 142 -9.15 17.43 -9.33
CA SER A 142 -9.50 17.13 -7.93
C SER A 142 -10.91 16.57 -7.72
N GLU A 143 -11.64 16.21 -8.77
CA GLU A 143 -12.91 15.48 -8.67
C GLU A 143 -12.81 14.18 -9.47
N LYS A 144 -12.25 13.14 -8.84
CA LYS A 144 -12.44 11.72 -9.18
C LYS A 144 -11.69 10.89 -8.14
N VAL A 145 -12.24 10.82 -6.92
CA VAL A 145 -12.32 9.47 -6.33
C VAL A 145 -13.12 8.68 -7.37
N SER A 146 -12.52 7.66 -7.98
CA SER A 146 -13.18 6.90 -9.03
C SER A 146 -14.53 6.44 -8.49
N LYS A 147 -15.63 6.73 -9.20
CA LYS A 147 -16.96 6.20 -8.91
C LYS A 147 -16.81 4.73 -8.47
N GLY A 148 -17.27 4.39 -7.26
CA GLY A 148 -17.24 3.01 -6.75
C GLY A 148 -16.04 2.62 -5.88
N TYR A 149 -15.17 3.55 -5.48
CA TYR A 149 -14.05 3.24 -4.58
C TYR A 149 -13.90 4.24 -3.42
N GLN A 150 -13.28 3.79 -2.33
CA GLN A 150 -12.74 4.60 -1.25
C GLN A 150 -11.21 4.49 -1.25
N SER A 151 -10.50 5.57 -0.94
CA SER A 151 -9.04 5.61 -0.97
C SER A 151 -8.40 5.53 0.42
N GLY A 152 -7.26 4.87 0.54
CA GLY A 152 -6.42 4.85 1.74
C GLY A 152 -6.05 3.44 2.18
N PHE A 153 -4.77 3.09 2.06
CA PHE A 153 -4.27 1.76 2.40
C PHE A 153 -4.67 1.33 3.82
N ALA A 154 -5.46 0.27 3.92
CA ALA A 154 -5.92 -0.34 5.19
C ALA A 154 -6.62 0.63 6.18
N ASN A 155 -7.30 1.66 5.67
CA ASN A 155 -8.19 2.49 6.50
C ASN A 155 -9.31 1.64 7.15
N GLU A 156 -9.91 2.18 8.22
CA GLU A 156 -11.23 1.73 8.68
C GLU A 156 -12.28 2.38 7.77
N PHE A 157 -12.76 1.62 6.78
CA PHE A 157 -13.78 2.04 5.83
C PHE A 157 -15.18 1.74 6.36
N ALA A 158 -16.17 2.47 5.84
CA ALA A 158 -17.58 2.20 6.06
C ALA A 158 -18.33 2.49 4.76
N THR A 159 -19.11 1.52 4.27
CA THR A 159 -19.87 1.67 3.02
C THR A 159 -21.12 0.83 3.05
N GLU A 160 -22.16 1.35 2.41
CA GLU A 160 -23.45 0.67 2.28
C GLU A 160 -24.00 0.90 0.87
N ALA A 161 -24.50 -0.16 0.24
CA ALA A 161 -25.18 -0.10 -1.05
C ALA A 161 -26.63 0.38 -0.90
N MET A 162 -27.19 0.25 0.31
CA MET A 162 -28.49 0.76 0.70
C MET A 162 -28.35 1.64 1.95
N PRO A 163 -28.96 2.84 1.98
CA PRO A 163 -28.87 3.73 3.13
C PRO A 163 -29.38 3.10 4.43
N GLY A 164 -28.63 3.26 5.52
CA GLY A 164 -29.05 2.81 6.86
C GLY A 164 -28.83 1.32 7.14
N VAL A 165 -27.99 0.65 6.35
CA VAL A 165 -27.61 -0.74 6.58
C VAL A 165 -26.63 -0.86 7.74
N LEU A 166 -25.68 0.08 7.84
CA LEU A 166 -24.69 0.05 8.93
C LEU A 166 -25.35 0.42 10.27
N PRO A 167 -25.27 -0.44 11.30
CA PRO A 167 -25.81 -0.12 12.61
C PRO A 167 -25.05 1.03 13.27
N GLU A 168 -25.78 1.95 13.88
CA GLU A 168 -25.20 3.12 14.53
C GLU A 168 -24.69 2.77 15.95
N GLY A 169 -23.44 3.12 16.25
CA GLY A 169 -22.86 2.96 17.60
C GLY A 169 -22.58 1.52 18.06
N GLN A 170 -22.84 0.50 17.24
CA GLN A 170 -22.64 -0.91 17.58
C GLN A 170 -22.39 -1.79 16.36
N ASN A 171 -21.90 -3.01 16.55
CA ASN A 171 -21.66 -3.95 15.45
C ASN A 171 -22.73 -5.02 15.30
N SER A 172 -23.31 -5.48 16.42
CA SER A 172 -24.20 -6.66 16.49
C SER A 172 -25.54 -6.27 17.11
N PRO A 173 -26.42 -5.55 16.38
CA PRO A 173 -27.78 -5.30 16.85
C PRO A 173 -28.57 -6.60 16.93
N GLN A 174 -29.56 -6.63 17.83
CA GLN A 174 -30.48 -7.77 17.95
C GLN A 174 -31.23 -8.02 16.63
N GLN A 175 -31.56 -6.94 15.93
CA GLN A 175 -32.16 -6.95 14.60
C GLN A 175 -31.31 -6.04 13.71
N VAL A 176 -30.63 -6.61 12.73
CA VAL A 176 -29.92 -5.81 11.73
C VAL A 176 -30.95 -5.18 10.80
N ALA A 177 -30.67 -3.96 10.33
CA ALA A 177 -31.50 -3.29 9.34
C ALA A 177 -31.78 -4.20 8.13
N HIS A 178 -32.99 -4.08 7.59
CA HIS A 178 -33.46 -4.87 6.44
C HIS A 178 -33.48 -6.40 6.66
N GLY A 179 -33.41 -6.87 7.91
CA GLY A 179 -33.40 -8.31 8.21
C GLY A 179 -32.09 -9.01 7.83
N LEU A 180 -31.01 -8.25 7.65
CA LEU A 180 -29.69 -8.77 7.32
C LEU A 180 -29.07 -9.54 8.49
N TYR A 181 -27.94 -10.19 8.23
CA TYR A 181 -27.13 -10.87 9.23
C TYR A 181 -25.81 -10.13 9.41
N ALA A 182 -25.42 -9.91 10.67
CA ALA A 182 -24.11 -9.38 11.01
C ALA A 182 -23.10 -10.53 11.08
N GLU A 183 -22.03 -10.43 10.32
CA GLU A 183 -20.94 -11.40 10.27
C GLU A 183 -19.61 -10.68 10.40
N GLN A 184 -18.66 -11.24 11.14
CA GLN A 184 -17.32 -10.69 11.21
C GLN A 184 -16.34 -11.59 10.45
N LEU A 185 -15.63 -11.00 9.49
CA LEU A 185 -14.47 -11.61 8.85
C LEU A 185 -13.21 -11.13 9.57
N SER A 186 -12.55 -12.02 10.29
CA SER A 186 -11.33 -11.74 11.04
C SER A 186 -10.09 -12.17 10.25
N GLY A 187 -9.33 -11.19 9.77
CA GLY A 187 -8.08 -11.43 9.00
C GLY A 187 -6.84 -11.64 9.88
N THR A 188 -6.92 -11.30 11.17
CA THR A 188 -5.85 -11.50 12.15
C THR A 188 -6.40 -12.04 13.48
N ALA A 189 -5.49 -12.46 14.38
CA ALA A 189 -5.86 -12.76 15.75
C ALA A 189 -6.54 -11.56 16.44
N PHE A 190 -7.50 -11.83 17.32
CA PHE A 190 -8.24 -10.78 18.02
C PHE A 190 -7.34 -9.84 18.85
N THR A 191 -6.24 -10.38 19.40
CA THR A 191 -5.29 -9.66 20.24
C THR A 191 -4.16 -9.00 19.45
N SER A 192 -4.17 -9.07 18.11
CA SER A 192 -3.20 -8.35 17.29
C SER A 192 -3.24 -6.86 17.63
N PRO A 193 -2.06 -6.20 17.80
CA PRO A 193 -1.99 -4.77 18.04
C PRO A 193 -2.83 -3.97 17.03
N ARG A 194 -3.46 -2.87 17.46
CA ARG A 194 -4.43 -2.13 16.64
C ARG A 194 -3.92 -1.78 15.23
N HIS A 195 -2.64 -1.42 15.09
CA HIS A 195 -2.05 -1.07 13.79
C HIS A 195 -1.93 -2.26 12.83
N SER A 196 -1.85 -3.49 13.35
CA SER A 196 -1.76 -4.73 12.58
C SER A 196 -3.05 -5.55 12.59
N ASN A 197 -4.00 -5.25 13.47
CA ASN A 197 -5.30 -5.92 13.53
C ASN A 197 -6.09 -5.66 12.24
N ARG A 198 -6.63 -6.73 11.62
CA ARG A 198 -7.46 -6.65 10.42
C ARG A 198 -8.75 -7.42 10.61
N ARG A 199 -9.88 -6.73 10.45
CA ARG A 199 -11.23 -7.29 10.51
C ARG A 199 -12.23 -6.43 9.75
N SER A 200 -13.29 -7.06 9.25
CA SER A 200 -14.45 -6.38 8.66
C SER A 200 -15.75 -6.97 9.18
N TRP A 201 -16.71 -6.12 9.48
CA TRP A 201 -18.09 -6.48 9.74
C TRP A 201 -18.87 -6.38 8.44
N LEU A 202 -19.59 -7.46 8.11
CA LEU A 202 -20.38 -7.63 6.92
C LEU A 202 -21.85 -7.70 7.34
N TYR A 203 -22.70 -6.96 6.66
CA TYR A 203 -24.16 -7.00 6.81
C TYR A 203 -24.75 -7.58 5.53
N ARG A 204 -25.07 -8.88 5.59
CA ARG A 204 -25.31 -9.73 4.42
C ARG A 204 -26.69 -10.39 4.44
N ILE A 205 -27.18 -10.80 3.28
CA ILE A 205 -28.52 -11.38 3.11
C ILE A 205 -28.60 -12.78 3.75
N ARG A 206 -27.59 -13.63 3.53
CA ARG A 206 -27.47 -14.98 4.13
C ARG A 206 -26.09 -15.16 4.75
N PRO A 207 -25.95 -15.75 5.95
CA PRO A 207 -24.65 -15.98 6.57
C PRO A 207 -23.73 -16.87 5.71
N ALA A 208 -22.42 -16.63 5.75
CA ALA A 208 -21.42 -17.42 5.02
C ALA A 208 -21.44 -18.91 5.39
N ALA A 209 -21.96 -19.27 6.57
CA ALA A 209 -22.10 -20.64 7.04
C ALA A 209 -23.13 -21.46 6.23
N MET A 210 -23.96 -20.84 5.39
CA MET A 210 -24.95 -21.53 4.57
C MET A 210 -24.34 -22.08 3.27
N HIS A 211 -23.87 -23.32 3.33
CA HIS A 211 -23.46 -24.11 2.15
C HIS A 211 -23.53 -25.61 2.47
N HIS A 212 -23.52 -26.46 1.45
CA HIS A 212 -23.41 -27.91 1.62
C HIS A 212 -21.98 -28.32 2.04
N PRO A 213 -21.76 -29.55 2.54
CA PRO A 213 -20.42 -30.05 2.84
C PRO A 213 -19.48 -29.96 1.62
N PHE A 214 -18.21 -29.63 1.88
CA PHE A 214 -17.18 -29.60 0.84
C PHE A 214 -16.72 -31.01 0.46
N GLU A 215 -16.52 -31.20 -0.84
CA GLU A 215 -15.92 -32.39 -1.44
C GLU A 215 -14.59 -32.02 -2.11
N ALA A 216 -13.61 -32.92 -2.04
CA ALA A 216 -12.33 -32.71 -2.70
C ALA A 216 -12.52 -32.67 -4.24
N MET A 217 -11.90 -31.70 -4.89
CA MET A 217 -11.80 -31.66 -6.34
C MET A 217 -10.62 -32.52 -6.81
N ARG A 218 -10.62 -32.92 -8.09
CA ARG A 218 -9.47 -33.63 -8.67
C ARG A 218 -8.23 -32.73 -8.63
N ASP A 219 -7.07 -33.36 -8.47
CA ASP A 219 -5.78 -32.66 -8.53
C ASP A 219 -5.67 -31.81 -9.80
N GLY A 220 -5.42 -30.52 -9.59
CA GLY A 220 -5.25 -29.53 -10.64
C GLY A 220 -3.83 -28.98 -10.71
N ARG A 221 -3.66 -28.02 -11.63
CA ARG A 221 -2.42 -27.26 -11.80
C ARG A 221 -2.23 -26.16 -10.76
N PHE A 222 -3.26 -25.86 -9.97
CA PHE A 222 -3.23 -24.93 -8.84
C PHE A 222 -3.07 -25.71 -7.53
N HIS A 223 -1.86 -25.71 -6.95
CA HIS A 223 -1.51 -26.49 -5.77
C HIS A 223 -0.32 -25.88 -4.99
N ASN A 224 0.05 -26.46 -3.85
CA ASN A 224 1.20 -26.03 -3.04
C ASN A 224 2.26 -27.15 -2.86
N ARG A 225 2.53 -27.92 -3.92
CA ARG A 225 3.43 -29.11 -3.86
C ARG A 225 4.84 -28.75 -4.30
N PHE A 226 5.59 -28.11 -3.41
CA PHE A 226 6.93 -27.57 -3.72
C PHE A 226 8.08 -28.57 -3.54
N ASN A 227 7.80 -29.75 -2.96
CA ASN A 227 8.82 -30.77 -2.64
C ASN A 227 8.78 -31.99 -3.57
N GLU A 228 8.08 -31.91 -4.71
CA GLU A 228 7.98 -33.03 -5.67
C GLU A 228 9.27 -33.33 -6.42
N VAL A 229 10.16 -32.34 -6.49
CA VAL A 229 11.45 -32.33 -7.19
C VAL A 229 12.43 -31.44 -6.41
N PRO A 230 13.74 -31.73 -6.45
CA PRO A 230 14.73 -30.87 -5.79
C PRO A 230 14.83 -29.51 -6.51
N ALA A 231 15.02 -28.43 -5.73
CA ALA A 231 15.32 -27.12 -6.29
C ALA A 231 16.74 -27.12 -6.88
N SER A 232 16.87 -26.75 -8.15
CA SER A 232 18.17 -26.56 -8.80
C SER A 232 18.77 -25.19 -8.47
N PRO A 233 20.09 -25.06 -8.30
CA PRO A 233 20.76 -23.77 -8.19
C PRO A 233 20.90 -23.02 -9.53
N ASN A 234 20.52 -23.66 -10.65
CA ASN A 234 20.57 -23.04 -11.97
C ASN A 234 19.61 -21.85 -12.06
N GLN A 235 20.00 -20.81 -12.78
CA GLN A 235 19.09 -19.75 -13.18
C GLN A 235 18.05 -20.31 -14.16
N LEU A 236 16.77 -20.04 -13.91
CA LEU A 236 15.67 -20.53 -14.76
C LEU A 236 14.95 -19.35 -15.41
N ARG A 237 14.43 -19.57 -16.63
CA ARG A 237 13.60 -18.61 -17.35
C ARG A 237 12.53 -19.33 -18.16
N TRP A 238 11.32 -18.79 -18.12
CA TRP A 238 10.15 -19.32 -18.80
C TRP A 238 9.58 -18.31 -19.79
N ASP A 239 9.19 -18.80 -20.96
CA ASP A 239 8.31 -18.09 -21.89
C ASP A 239 6.90 -17.91 -21.30
N PRO A 240 6.09 -16.98 -21.84
CA PRO A 240 4.72 -16.78 -21.38
C PRO A 240 3.87 -18.05 -21.44
N LEU A 241 2.95 -18.19 -20.48
CA LEU A 241 1.94 -19.24 -20.57
C LEU A 241 1.12 -19.08 -21.87
N PRO A 242 0.88 -20.18 -22.62
CA PRO A 242 0.00 -20.15 -23.77
C PRO A 242 -1.43 -19.89 -23.30
N LEU A 243 -2.19 -19.12 -24.09
CA LEU A 243 -3.62 -18.95 -23.84
C LEU A 243 -4.35 -20.28 -24.10
N PRO A 244 -5.32 -20.64 -23.25
CA PRO A 244 -6.04 -21.90 -23.40
C PRO A 244 -6.93 -21.88 -24.65
N VAL A 245 -7.07 -23.04 -25.29
CA VAL A 245 -8.04 -23.28 -26.38
C VAL A 245 -9.36 -23.78 -25.80
N GLU A 246 -9.29 -24.70 -24.84
CA GLU A 246 -10.47 -25.22 -24.15
C GLU A 246 -11.08 -24.17 -23.20
N PRO A 247 -12.40 -24.20 -22.95
CA PRO A 247 -13.04 -23.34 -21.97
C PRO A 247 -12.35 -23.43 -20.60
N THR A 248 -11.73 -22.33 -20.17
CA THR A 248 -10.90 -22.28 -18.96
C THR A 248 -11.17 -20.96 -18.26
N ASP A 249 -11.74 -21.04 -17.05
CA ASP A 249 -11.94 -19.86 -16.21
C ASP A 249 -10.68 -19.47 -15.43
N PHE A 250 -10.78 -18.42 -14.61
CA PHE A 250 -9.65 -17.92 -13.82
C PHE A 250 -9.04 -19.00 -12.91
N VAL A 251 -9.86 -19.77 -12.17
CA VAL A 251 -9.36 -20.76 -11.20
C VAL A 251 -8.74 -21.95 -11.92
N ASP A 252 -9.40 -22.45 -12.97
CA ASP A 252 -8.93 -23.60 -13.75
C ASP A 252 -7.68 -23.24 -14.60
N GLY A 253 -7.52 -21.95 -14.90
CA GLY A 253 -6.40 -21.38 -15.63
C GLY A 253 -5.14 -21.15 -14.80
N ILE A 254 -5.18 -21.29 -13.47
CA ILE A 254 -4.02 -21.11 -12.59
C ILE A 254 -3.06 -22.30 -12.71
N VAL A 255 -1.78 -21.99 -12.85
CA VAL A 255 -0.65 -22.92 -12.89
C VAL A 255 0.38 -22.49 -11.86
N THR A 256 0.62 -23.33 -10.86
CA THR A 256 1.66 -23.14 -9.84
C THR A 256 3.05 -23.36 -10.43
N ILE A 257 3.86 -22.31 -10.48
CA ILE A 257 5.22 -22.40 -11.03
C ILE A 257 6.22 -22.80 -9.98
N ALA A 258 6.16 -22.16 -8.83
CA ALA A 258 7.12 -22.36 -7.79
C ALA A 258 6.58 -21.88 -6.45
N GLY A 259 7.29 -22.14 -5.38
CA GLY A 259 6.95 -21.58 -4.08
C GLY A 259 7.87 -22.09 -2.98
N ASN A 260 7.56 -21.71 -1.76
CA ASN A 260 8.26 -22.18 -0.57
C ASN A 260 7.34 -22.09 0.66
N GLY A 261 7.77 -22.71 1.76
CA GLY A 261 6.95 -22.84 2.96
C GLY A 261 5.64 -23.57 2.68
N ALA A 262 4.63 -23.31 3.50
CA ALA A 262 3.33 -23.95 3.40
C ALA A 262 2.26 -23.09 4.08
N SER A 263 1.01 -23.23 3.63
CA SER A 263 -0.13 -22.57 4.28
C SER A 263 -0.41 -23.09 5.69
N SER A 264 -0.08 -24.36 5.99
CA SER A 264 -0.09 -24.92 7.35
C SER A 264 0.88 -24.22 8.29
N GLU A 265 2.03 -23.79 7.79
CA GLU A 265 3.05 -23.06 8.54
C GLU A 265 2.72 -21.56 8.64
N GLN A 266 1.75 -21.08 7.86
CA GLN A 266 1.48 -19.65 7.65
C GLN A 266 2.78 -18.88 7.35
N SER A 267 3.59 -19.43 6.45
CA SER A 267 4.87 -18.85 6.05
C SER A 267 5.24 -19.28 4.64
N GLY A 268 5.89 -18.39 3.90
CA GLY A 268 6.28 -18.61 2.51
C GLY A 268 5.29 -18.04 1.50
N VAL A 269 5.40 -18.52 0.27
CA VAL A 269 4.64 -18.04 -0.88
C VAL A 269 4.37 -19.16 -1.89
N GLY A 270 3.20 -19.13 -2.51
CA GLY A 270 2.95 -19.82 -3.79
C GLY A 270 3.03 -18.81 -4.94
N ILE A 271 3.80 -19.11 -5.97
CA ILE A 271 3.95 -18.27 -7.16
C ILE A 271 3.28 -18.97 -8.33
N HIS A 272 2.26 -18.31 -8.89
CA HIS A 272 1.43 -18.86 -9.95
C HIS A 272 1.37 -17.92 -11.15
N LEU A 273 1.13 -18.47 -12.34
CA LEU A 273 0.56 -17.69 -13.44
C LEU A 273 -0.86 -18.19 -13.71
N TYR A 274 -1.70 -17.32 -14.28
CA TYR A 274 -3.00 -17.71 -14.80
C TYR A 274 -3.09 -17.41 -16.28
N ALA A 275 -3.83 -18.23 -17.02
CA ALA A 275 -4.28 -17.95 -18.39
C ALA A 275 -5.71 -18.47 -18.57
N ALA A 276 -6.64 -17.60 -18.96
CA ALA A 276 -8.07 -17.88 -19.03
C ALA A 276 -8.71 -17.32 -20.31
N ASN A 277 -9.79 -17.94 -20.75
CA ASN A 277 -10.59 -17.53 -21.92
C ASN A 277 -12.11 -17.54 -21.65
N ARG A 278 -12.50 -17.74 -20.38
CA ARG A 278 -13.89 -17.71 -19.90
C ARG A 278 -13.96 -16.96 -18.57
N SER A 279 -15.02 -16.18 -18.39
CA SER A 279 -15.42 -15.73 -17.05
C SER A 279 -15.83 -16.94 -16.20
N MET A 280 -15.64 -16.84 -14.88
CA MET A 280 -16.25 -17.80 -13.95
C MET A 280 -17.78 -17.69 -14.05
N GLN A 281 -18.46 -18.82 -14.27
CA GLN A 281 -19.91 -18.89 -14.41
C GLN A 281 -20.47 -19.93 -13.44
N GLY A 282 -21.52 -19.56 -12.70
CA GLY A 282 -22.17 -20.48 -11.75
C GLY A 282 -21.30 -20.89 -10.56
N ARG A 283 -20.14 -20.24 -10.35
CA ARG A 283 -19.22 -20.56 -9.26
C ARG A 283 -18.52 -19.35 -8.66
N PHE A 284 -18.12 -19.48 -7.41
CA PHE A 284 -17.38 -18.51 -6.61
C PHE A 284 -16.14 -19.17 -6.02
N PHE A 285 -15.13 -18.37 -5.67
CA PHE A 285 -13.89 -18.88 -5.13
C PHE A 285 -13.46 -18.11 -3.88
N TYR A 286 -12.91 -18.80 -2.90
CA TYR A 286 -12.10 -18.17 -1.85
C TYR A 286 -10.84 -18.99 -1.58
N ASN A 287 -9.79 -18.30 -1.15
CA ASN A 287 -8.56 -18.93 -0.73
C ASN A 287 -8.40 -18.86 0.79
N ALA A 288 -8.42 -20.01 1.46
CA ALA A 288 -8.14 -20.11 2.89
C ALA A 288 -6.64 -20.19 3.20
N ASP A 289 -5.80 -20.46 2.19
CA ASP A 289 -4.37 -20.68 2.38
C ASP A 289 -3.56 -19.41 2.46
N GLY A 290 -4.01 -18.30 1.87
CA GLY A 290 -3.23 -17.07 1.77
C GLY A 290 -3.99 -15.95 1.11
N GLU A 291 -3.51 -14.73 1.29
CA GLU A 291 -3.97 -13.60 0.46
C GLU A 291 -3.37 -13.70 -0.94
N LEU A 292 -4.09 -13.18 -1.94
CA LEU A 292 -3.68 -13.25 -3.35
C LEU A 292 -3.32 -11.86 -3.84
N LEU A 293 -2.05 -11.62 -4.13
CA LEU A 293 -1.61 -10.48 -4.93
C LEU A 293 -1.68 -10.85 -6.41
N ILE A 294 -2.63 -10.27 -7.13
CA ILE A 294 -2.92 -10.51 -8.55
C ILE A 294 -2.30 -9.39 -9.39
N VAL A 295 -1.48 -9.78 -10.38
CA VAL A 295 -0.76 -8.86 -11.28
C VAL A 295 -1.13 -9.19 -12.74
N PRO A 296 -2.11 -8.50 -13.35
CA PRO A 296 -2.46 -8.72 -14.75
C PRO A 296 -1.36 -8.30 -15.71
N GLN A 297 -1.19 -9.11 -16.76
CA GLN A 297 -0.25 -8.87 -17.84
C GLN A 297 -0.98 -8.61 -19.16
N GLN A 298 -2.03 -9.37 -19.43
CA GLN A 298 -2.89 -9.26 -20.61
C GLN A 298 -4.35 -9.41 -20.19
N GLY A 299 -5.23 -8.61 -20.79
CA GLY A 299 -6.68 -8.66 -20.54
C GLY A 299 -7.07 -8.00 -19.22
N ARG A 300 -8.23 -7.35 -19.22
CA ARG A 300 -8.83 -6.73 -18.04
C ARG A 300 -9.71 -7.73 -17.29
N LEU A 301 -9.67 -7.65 -15.98
CA LEU A 301 -10.47 -8.46 -15.07
C LEU A 301 -11.48 -7.59 -14.34
N ARG A 302 -12.64 -8.15 -14.04
CA ARG A 302 -13.54 -7.64 -13.00
C ARG A 302 -13.62 -8.68 -11.89
N LEU A 303 -13.15 -8.31 -10.70
CA LEU A 303 -13.17 -9.10 -9.48
C LEU A 303 -14.39 -8.68 -8.66
N ALA A 304 -15.49 -9.42 -8.77
CA ALA A 304 -16.66 -9.22 -7.91
C ALA A 304 -16.42 -9.94 -6.58
N THR A 305 -16.31 -9.20 -5.48
CA THR A 305 -15.97 -9.72 -4.14
C THR A 305 -17.10 -9.49 -3.15
N GLU A 306 -17.06 -10.16 -2.00
CA GLU A 306 -17.98 -9.88 -0.89
C GLU A 306 -17.98 -8.42 -0.44
N LEU A 307 -16.90 -7.67 -0.68
CA LEU A 307 -16.79 -6.28 -0.21
C LEU A 307 -16.96 -5.25 -1.34
N GLY A 308 -17.38 -5.69 -2.53
CA GLY A 308 -17.60 -4.84 -3.70
C GLY A 308 -16.82 -5.29 -4.93
N VAL A 309 -16.83 -4.47 -5.98
CA VAL A 309 -16.30 -4.83 -7.30
C VAL A 309 -15.02 -4.07 -7.63
N ILE A 310 -13.97 -4.81 -8.01
CA ILE A 310 -12.71 -4.25 -8.50
C ILE A 310 -12.57 -4.54 -10.00
N GLU A 311 -12.59 -3.51 -10.85
CA GLU A 311 -12.07 -3.63 -12.21
C GLU A 311 -10.54 -3.46 -12.19
N LEU A 312 -9.82 -4.27 -12.95
CA LEU A 312 -8.35 -4.35 -12.92
C LEU A 312 -7.80 -4.49 -14.34
N GLU A 313 -6.86 -3.63 -14.71
CA GLU A 313 -6.14 -3.70 -15.99
C GLU A 313 -4.63 -3.98 -15.81
N PRO A 314 -3.90 -4.42 -16.86
CA PRO A 314 -2.45 -4.47 -16.80
C PRO A 314 -1.84 -3.13 -16.37
N LEU A 315 -0.79 -3.18 -15.55
CA LEU A 315 -0.18 -2.06 -14.80
C LEU A 315 -0.91 -1.66 -13.51
N GLU A 316 -2.03 -2.30 -13.19
CA GLU A 316 -2.61 -2.28 -11.86
C GLU A 316 -2.37 -3.62 -11.16
N VAL A 317 -2.47 -3.63 -9.83
CA VAL A 317 -2.45 -4.85 -9.02
C VAL A 317 -3.64 -4.86 -8.09
N ALA A 318 -4.12 -6.04 -7.71
CA ALA A 318 -5.12 -6.19 -6.66
C ALA A 318 -4.67 -7.18 -5.60
N VAL A 319 -5.07 -6.95 -4.36
CA VAL A 319 -4.92 -7.93 -3.29
C VAL A 319 -6.30 -8.38 -2.83
N ILE A 320 -6.53 -9.69 -2.88
CA ILE A 320 -7.72 -10.33 -2.31
C ILE A 320 -7.31 -10.97 -0.97
N PRO A 321 -7.87 -10.51 0.17
CA PRO A 321 -7.52 -11.06 1.46
C PRO A 321 -7.92 -12.53 1.60
N ARG A 322 -7.16 -13.28 2.41
CA ARG A 322 -7.47 -14.67 2.76
C ARG A 322 -8.93 -14.79 3.22
N GLY A 323 -9.65 -15.77 2.69
CA GLY A 323 -11.04 -16.06 3.06
C GLY A 323 -12.11 -15.24 2.34
N VAL A 324 -11.76 -14.12 1.71
CA VAL A 324 -12.73 -13.32 0.94
C VAL A 324 -13.17 -14.09 -0.30
N ARG A 325 -14.49 -14.23 -0.48
CA ARG A 325 -15.10 -14.87 -1.64
C ARG A 325 -15.18 -13.88 -2.79
N PHE A 326 -14.90 -14.38 -3.99
CA PHE A 326 -14.97 -13.58 -5.21
C PHE A 326 -15.28 -14.42 -6.45
N ARG A 327 -15.69 -13.73 -7.51
CA ARG A 327 -15.87 -14.24 -8.87
C ARG A 327 -15.08 -13.37 -9.83
N VAL A 328 -14.43 -13.98 -10.82
CA VAL A 328 -13.66 -13.28 -11.84
C VAL A 328 -14.41 -13.28 -13.18
N GLU A 329 -14.69 -12.09 -13.68
CA GLU A 329 -15.19 -11.86 -15.03
C GLU A 329 -14.05 -11.36 -15.92
N LEU A 330 -13.92 -11.91 -17.12
CA LEU A 330 -13.00 -11.39 -18.13
C LEU A 330 -13.72 -10.30 -18.92
N LEU A 331 -13.15 -9.08 -18.93
CA LEU A 331 -13.70 -7.95 -19.69
C LEU A 331 -13.18 -7.91 -21.14
N ASP A 332 -12.16 -8.73 -21.43
CA ASP A 332 -11.63 -9.01 -22.75
C ASP A 332 -11.68 -10.54 -23.00
N ASP A 333 -11.54 -10.97 -24.25
CA ASP A 333 -11.73 -12.39 -24.64
C ASP A 333 -10.83 -13.37 -23.88
N THR A 334 -9.63 -12.91 -23.49
CA THR A 334 -8.65 -13.71 -22.77
C THR A 334 -7.91 -12.86 -21.75
N ALA A 335 -7.43 -13.50 -20.69
CA ALA A 335 -6.59 -12.86 -19.70
C ALA A 335 -5.40 -13.74 -19.31
N ARG A 336 -4.27 -13.10 -18.99
CA ARG A 336 -3.05 -13.75 -18.46
C ARG A 336 -2.37 -12.83 -17.45
N GLY A 337 -1.77 -13.42 -16.43
CA GLY A 337 -0.99 -12.68 -15.45
C GLY A 337 -0.36 -13.57 -14.40
N TYR A 338 0.03 -12.95 -13.28
CA TYR A 338 0.77 -13.56 -12.20
C TYR A 338 0.00 -13.46 -10.88
N ILE A 339 0.28 -14.37 -9.96
CA ILE A 339 -0.26 -14.37 -8.61
C ILE A 339 0.86 -14.70 -7.63
N ALA A 340 1.05 -13.86 -6.62
CA ALA A 340 1.75 -14.24 -5.40
C ALA A 340 0.70 -14.57 -4.32
N GLU A 341 0.63 -15.84 -3.96
CA GLU A 341 -0.18 -16.34 -2.86
C GLU A 341 0.63 -16.29 -1.57
N ASN A 342 0.39 -15.27 -0.74
CA ASN A 342 1.13 -15.05 0.49
C ASN A 342 0.53 -15.87 1.64
N PHE A 343 1.29 -16.84 2.14
CA PHE A 343 0.89 -17.67 3.28
C PHE A 343 1.13 -16.98 4.63
N GLY A 344 2.01 -15.97 4.65
CA GLY A 344 2.55 -15.32 5.84
C GLY A 344 1.71 -14.17 6.38
N ALA A 345 2.40 -13.22 7.03
CA ALA A 345 1.79 -11.98 7.50
C ALA A 345 1.27 -11.15 6.31
N LEU A 346 0.17 -10.44 6.51
CA LEU A 346 -0.48 -9.66 5.45
C LEU A 346 0.47 -8.61 4.83
N LEU A 347 0.36 -8.43 3.52
CA LEU A 347 1.07 -7.42 2.75
C LEU A 347 0.74 -6.03 3.31
N ARG A 348 1.79 -5.24 3.51
CA ARG A 348 1.72 -3.87 4.03
C ARG A 348 2.68 -2.96 3.28
N LEU A 349 2.50 -1.65 3.45
CA LEU A 349 3.46 -0.67 2.98
C LEU A 349 4.78 -0.78 3.76
N PRO A 350 5.94 -0.59 3.10
CA PRO A 350 7.24 -0.66 3.74
C PRO A 350 7.47 0.54 4.66
N ASP A 351 8.30 0.35 5.67
CA ASP A 351 8.84 1.46 6.45
C ASP A 351 9.76 2.30 5.54
N LEU A 352 9.47 3.61 5.44
CA LEU A 352 10.15 4.49 4.47
C LEU A 352 11.57 4.90 4.88
N GLY A 353 11.95 4.68 6.15
CA GLY A 353 13.27 5.07 6.65
C GLY A 353 13.61 6.53 6.30
N PRO A 354 14.80 6.80 5.72
CA PRO A 354 15.22 8.15 5.32
C PRO A 354 14.37 8.82 4.24
N ILE A 355 13.55 8.08 3.48
CA ILE A 355 12.62 8.67 2.50
C ILE A 355 11.59 9.57 3.23
N GLY A 356 11.27 9.25 4.49
CA GLY A 356 10.47 10.07 5.37
C GLY A 356 9.00 9.64 5.42
N SER A 357 8.09 10.55 5.11
CA SER A 357 6.64 10.32 5.27
C SER A 357 5.86 10.24 3.96
N ASN A 358 6.54 10.36 2.81
CA ASN A 358 5.94 10.34 1.48
C ASN A 358 6.93 9.76 0.48
N GLY A 359 6.47 9.01 -0.52
CA GLY A 359 7.34 8.32 -1.46
C GLY A 359 6.85 6.90 -1.74
N LEU A 360 7.42 6.27 -2.77
CA LEU A 360 7.05 4.91 -3.17
C LEU A 360 5.54 4.80 -3.48
N ALA A 361 4.87 3.78 -2.96
CA ALA A 361 3.43 3.62 -3.07
C ALA A 361 2.71 4.46 -2.00
N ASN A 362 2.27 5.67 -2.36
CA ASN A 362 1.55 6.53 -1.41
C ASN A 362 0.22 5.89 -0.98
N PRO A 363 -0.13 5.88 0.33
CA PRO A 363 -1.32 5.20 0.85
C PRO A 363 -2.64 5.63 0.18
N ARG A 364 -2.73 6.91 -0.24
CA ARG A 364 -3.93 7.48 -0.88
C ARG A 364 -4.27 6.83 -2.22
N ASP A 365 -3.31 6.21 -2.89
CA ASP A 365 -3.50 5.64 -4.22
C ASP A 365 -3.98 4.19 -4.19
N PHE A 366 -4.11 3.60 -3.00
CA PHE A 366 -4.78 2.31 -2.80
C PHE A 366 -6.28 2.50 -2.71
N LEU A 367 -7.01 1.78 -3.55
CA LEU A 367 -8.45 1.93 -3.74
C LEU A 367 -9.17 0.64 -3.31
N THR A 368 -10.06 0.77 -2.34
CA THR A 368 -10.95 -0.29 -1.84
C THR A 368 -12.34 -0.10 -2.44
N PRO A 369 -13.04 -1.13 -2.92
CA PRO A 369 -14.35 -0.95 -3.54
C PRO A 369 -15.40 -0.50 -2.52
N VAL A 370 -16.44 0.20 -2.99
CA VAL A 370 -17.66 0.41 -2.19
C VAL A 370 -18.51 -0.87 -2.19
N ALA A 371 -19.37 -1.02 -1.19
CA ALA A 371 -20.29 -2.15 -1.09
C ALA A 371 -21.13 -2.31 -2.37
N ALA A 372 -21.22 -3.55 -2.84
CA ALA A 372 -22.08 -3.97 -3.93
C ALA A 372 -22.51 -5.41 -3.64
N TYR A 373 -23.77 -5.73 -3.94
CA TYR A 373 -24.35 -7.03 -3.60
C TYR A 373 -25.15 -7.61 -4.77
N GLU A 374 -25.30 -8.92 -4.75
CA GLU A 374 -26.19 -9.72 -5.58
C GLU A 374 -27.24 -10.36 -4.68
N ASP A 375 -28.52 -10.25 -5.03
CA ASP A 375 -29.60 -11.02 -4.43
C ASP A 375 -30.12 -12.00 -5.49
N VAL A 376 -29.41 -13.11 -5.63
CA VAL A 376 -29.66 -14.11 -6.66
C VAL A 376 -29.70 -15.50 -6.02
N GLU A 377 -30.82 -16.20 -6.22
CA GLU A 377 -30.99 -17.61 -5.87
C GLU A 377 -30.68 -18.49 -7.07
N GLY A 378 -30.20 -19.71 -6.82
CA GLY A 378 -29.87 -20.65 -7.88
C GLY A 378 -28.89 -21.72 -7.42
N ASN A 379 -28.58 -22.68 -8.29
CA ASN A 379 -27.59 -23.69 -7.97
C ASN A 379 -26.20 -23.20 -8.39
N PHE A 380 -25.35 -22.91 -7.40
CA PHE A 380 -23.99 -22.46 -7.61
C PHE A 380 -22.99 -23.41 -6.94
N GLU A 381 -21.73 -23.29 -7.36
CA GLU A 381 -20.59 -23.95 -6.75
C GLU A 381 -19.73 -22.95 -5.96
N LEU A 382 -19.46 -23.24 -4.69
CA LEU A 382 -18.46 -22.55 -3.90
C LEU A 382 -17.16 -23.36 -3.91
N VAL A 383 -16.11 -22.80 -4.50
CA VAL A 383 -14.78 -23.42 -4.56
C VAL A 383 -13.89 -22.81 -3.47
N ALA A 384 -13.26 -23.68 -2.70
CA ALA A 384 -12.33 -23.31 -1.64
C ALA A 384 -10.95 -23.86 -1.96
N LYS A 385 -9.91 -23.04 -1.81
CA LYS A 385 -8.56 -23.55 -1.67
C LYS A 385 -8.20 -23.69 -0.20
N PHE A 386 -7.86 -24.90 0.23
CA PHE A 386 -7.51 -25.23 1.61
C PHE A 386 -6.41 -26.29 1.68
N GLN A 387 -5.34 -25.96 2.39
CA GLN A 387 -4.13 -26.77 2.58
C GLN A 387 -3.52 -27.24 1.26
N GLY A 388 -3.45 -26.34 0.28
CA GLY A 388 -2.89 -26.59 -1.05
C GLY A 388 -3.79 -27.35 -2.01
N ASN A 389 -5.01 -27.71 -1.60
CA ASN A 389 -5.96 -28.48 -2.41
C ASN A 389 -7.23 -27.67 -2.70
N LEU A 390 -7.89 -27.99 -3.80
CA LEU A 390 -9.18 -27.41 -4.16
C LEU A 390 -10.33 -28.30 -3.68
N TRP A 391 -11.36 -27.65 -3.17
CA TRP A 391 -12.60 -28.25 -2.67
C TRP A 391 -13.78 -27.53 -3.27
N ARG A 392 -14.91 -28.22 -3.42
CA ARG A 392 -16.17 -27.62 -3.90
C ARG A 392 -17.32 -27.96 -2.98
N ALA A 393 -18.27 -27.05 -2.85
CA ALA A 393 -19.54 -27.24 -2.16
C ALA A 393 -20.67 -26.64 -3.00
N GLN A 394 -21.87 -27.21 -2.90
CA GLN A 394 -23.06 -26.58 -3.45
C GLN A 394 -23.51 -25.41 -2.54
N ILE A 395 -23.96 -24.32 -3.16
CA ILE A 395 -24.59 -23.19 -2.49
C ILE A 395 -25.80 -22.74 -3.33
N ASP A 396 -26.90 -22.38 -2.68
CA ASP A 396 -28.20 -22.11 -3.31
C ASP A 396 -28.48 -20.62 -3.58
N HIS A 397 -27.47 -19.77 -3.37
CA HIS A 397 -27.52 -18.32 -3.54
C HIS A 397 -26.13 -17.76 -3.91
N SER A 398 -26.08 -16.53 -4.42
CA SER A 398 -24.82 -15.82 -4.58
C SER A 398 -24.24 -15.48 -3.20
N PRO A 399 -22.99 -15.87 -2.87
CA PRO A 399 -22.32 -15.46 -1.65
C PRO A 399 -21.78 -14.02 -1.70
N LEU A 400 -21.99 -13.30 -2.82
CA LEU A 400 -21.63 -11.89 -2.98
C LEU A 400 -22.82 -11.00 -2.56
N ASP A 401 -23.37 -11.25 -1.37
CA ASP A 401 -24.66 -10.74 -0.89
C ASP A 401 -24.52 -9.78 0.30
N VAL A 402 -23.37 -9.10 0.40
CA VAL A 402 -23.08 -8.12 1.46
C VAL A 402 -23.58 -6.75 1.05
N VAL A 403 -24.66 -6.30 1.70
CA VAL A 403 -25.33 -5.03 1.36
C VAL A 403 -24.57 -3.83 1.94
N GLY A 404 -23.87 -4.02 3.06
CA GLY A 404 -23.01 -3.00 3.65
C GLY A 404 -21.94 -3.63 4.52
N TRP A 405 -20.82 -2.93 4.68
CA TRP A 405 -19.72 -3.39 5.51
C TRP A 405 -18.92 -2.22 6.08
N HIS A 406 -18.27 -2.46 7.21
CA HIS A 406 -17.24 -1.56 7.76
C HIS A 406 -16.06 -2.34 8.31
N GLY A 407 -14.88 -1.74 8.28
CA GLY A 407 -13.65 -2.36 8.77
C GLY A 407 -12.43 -2.02 7.94
N ASN A 408 -11.35 -2.76 8.20
CA ASN A 408 -10.03 -2.54 7.58
C ASN A 408 -9.46 -3.80 6.91
N TYR A 409 -10.27 -4.85 6.76
CA TYR A 409 -9.91 -6.08 6.04
C TYR A 409 -10.75 -6.21 4.77
N ALA A 410 -10.26 -5.62 3.69
CA ALA A 410 -10.98 -5.52 2.43
C ALA A 410 -10.02 -5.68 1.24
N PRO A 411 -10.52 -6.15 0.09
CA PRO A 411 -9.73 -6.17 -1.14
C PRO A 411 -9.43 -4.75 -1.60
N TYR A 412 -8.28 -4.57 -2.24
CA TYR A 412 -7.86 -3.28 -2.75
C TYR A 412 -7.13 -3.43 -4.07
N LYS A 413 -7.13 -2.37 -4.87
CA LYS A 413 -6.29 -2.23 -6.06
C LYS A 413 -5.31 -1.07 -5.92
N TYR A 414 -4.23 -1.13 -6.68
CA TYR A 414 -3.25 -0.06 -6.79
C TYR A 414 -2.75 0.06 -8.24
N ASP A 415 -2.62 1.30 -8.70
CA ASP A 415 -2.10 1.60 -10.04
C ASP A 415 -0.59 1.84 -9.97
N LEU A 416 0.21 0.92 -10.54
CA LEU A 416 1.67 0.98 -10.51
C LEU A 416 2.24 2.22 -11.21
N ARG A 417 1.46 2.85 -12.10
CA ARG A 417 1.85 4.10 -12.78
C ARG A 417 1.91 5.29 -11.82
N ARG A 418 1.32 5.17 -10.62
CA ARG A 418 1.34 6.21 -9.57
C ARG A 418 2.50 6.06 -8.59
N PHE A 419 3.35 5.05 -8.76
CA PHE A 419 4.48 4.83 -7.88
C PHE A 419 5.45 6.01 -7.93
N ASN A 420 5.65 6.66 -6.78
CA ASN A 420 6.59 7.77 -6.63
C ASN A 420 8.00 7.22 -6.53
N THR A 421 8.55 6.88 -7.70
CA THR A 421 9.83 6.19 -7.87
C THR A 421 10.97 7.02 -7.28
N ILE A 422 11.70 6.45 -6.34
CA ILE A 422 12.92 7.04 -5.76
C ILE A 422 14.14 6.34 -6.38
N GLY A 423 15.21 7.10 -6.62
CA GLY A 423 16.44 6.58 -7.21
C GLY A 423 17.62 7.51 -6.98
N SER A 424 18.78 7.18 -7.56
CA SER A 424 19.97 8.02 -7.45
C SER A 424 19.85 9.29 -8.29
N ILE A 425 20.13 10.43 -7.66
CA ILE A 425 20.29 11.75 -8.30
C ILE A 425 21.77 12.20 -8.30
N SER A 426 22.70 11.27 -8.10
CA SER A 426 24.13 11.54 -8.04
C SER A 426 24.93 10.51 -8.85
N TYR A 427 25.25 9.37 -8.25
CA TYR A 427 26.05 8.27 -8.80
C TYR A 427 25.59 6.93 -8.19
N ASP A 428 26.17 5.84 -8.65
CA ASP A 428 25.85 4.45 -8.31
C ASP A 428 24.41 4.00 -8.65
N HIS A 429 24.19 2.70 -8.55
CA HIS A 429 22.90 2.05 -8.75
C HIS A 429 22.35 1.61 -7.39
N PRO A 430 21.28 2.25 -6.87
CA PRO A 430 20.70 1.87 -5.59
C PRO A 430 20.19 0.43 -5.57
N ASP A 431 20.18 -0.18 -4.39
CA ASP A 431 19.61 -1.51 -4.19
C ASP A 431 18.11 -1.54 -4.60
N PRO A 432 17.64 -2.65 -5.20
CA PRO A 432 16.28 -2.71 -5.77
C PRO A 432 15.17 -2.62 -4.72
N CYS A 433 15.46 -2.79 -3.42
CA CYS A 433 14.50 -2.57 -2.34
C CYS A 433 13.96 -1.13 -2.31
N ILE A 434 14.64 -0.16 -2.95
CA ILE A 434 14.12 1.20 -3.12
C ILE A 434 12.86 1.27 -4.00
N PHE A 435 12.53 0.18 -4.70
CA PHE A 435 11.32 0.05 -5.53
C PHE A 435 10.24 -0.85 -4.91
N LEU A 436 10.33 -1.10 -3.60
CA LEU A 436 9.36 -1.91 -2.84
C LEU A 436 7.98 -1.23 -2.82
N VAL A 437 6.95 -1.96 -3.28
CA VAL A 437 5.54 -1.50 -3.30
C VAL A 437 4.83 -2.00 -2.04
N LEU A 438 4.89 -3.31 -1.80
CA LEU A 438 4.31 -3.99 -0.66
C LEU A 438 5.28 -5.06 -0.17
N HIS A 439 5.28 -5.31 1.13
CA HIS A 439 6.04 -6.41 1.73
C HIS A 439 5.19 -7.19 2.74
N SER A 440 5.50 -8.48 2.85
CA SER A 440 4.99 -9.39 3.88
C SER A 440 6.13 -9.61 4.88
N PRO A 441 6.05 -9.11 6.12
CA PRO A 441 7.13 -9.30 7.08
C PRO A 441 7.22 -10.74 7.57
N SER A 442 8.43 -11.17 7.90
CA SER A 442 8.64 -12.45 8.60
C SER A 442 8.71 -12.30 10.12
N ASP A 443 8.99 -13.41 10.82
CA ASP A 443 9.28 -13.43 12.25
C ASP A 443 10.63 -12.80 12.62
N THR A 444 11.48 -12.53 11.64
CA THR A 444 12.82 -11.94 11.82
C THR A 444 12.81 -10.49 11.37
N ALA A 445 13.09 -9.57 12.29
CA ALA A 445 13.10 -8.13 12.01
C ALA A 445 14.09 -7.78 10.89
N GLY A 446 13.64 -7.00 9.90
CA GLY A 446 14.43 -6.62 8.74
C GLY A 446 14.58 -7.72 7.68
N VAL A 447 13.88 -8.84 7.83
CA VAL A 447 13.84 -9.92 6.83
C VAL A 447 12.39 -10.16 6.47
N ASP A 448 12.08 -9.98 5.19
CA ASP A 448 10.71 -10.14 4.70
C ASP A 448 10.45 -11.55 4.19
N ASN A 449 9.21 -12.01 4.35
CA ASN A 449 8.71 -13.23 3.73
C ASN A 449 8.64 -13.05 2.22
N ILE A 450 8.03 -11.94 1.78
CA ILE A 450 7.87 -11.56 0.37
C ILE A 450 8.07 -10.06 0.25
N ASP A 451 8.88 -9.65 -0.71
CA ASP A 451 8.97 -8.29 -1.21
C ASP A 451 8.40 -8.23 -2.63
N PHE A 452 7.36 -7.41 -2.81
CA PHE A 452 6.83 -7.07 -4.13
C PHE A 452 7.46 -5.77 -4.61
N VAL A 453 8.45 -5.91 -5.48
CA VAL A 453 9.27 -4.83 -6.03
C VAL A 453 8.88 -4.59 -7.49
N ILE A 454 8.89 -3.35 -7.96
CA ILE A 454 8.63 -3.02 -9.37
C ILE A 454 9.85 -2.35 -10.02
N PHE A 455 9.90 -2.36 -11.35
CA PHE A 455 10.90 -1.63 -12.13
C PHE A 455 10.17 -0.72 -13.13
N PRO A 456 9.66 0.44 -12.66
CA PRO A 456 8.79 1.31 -13.42
C PRO A 456 9.59 2.21 -14.39
N PRO A 457 8.92 2.98 -15.26
CA PRO A 457 9.53 4.10 -15.97
C PRO A 457 10.23 5.05 -15.00
N ARG A 458 11.47 5.45 -15.31
CA ARG A 458 12.31 6.24 -14.40
C ARG A 458 13.43 6.98 -15.11
N TRP A 459 13.93 8.02 -14.44
CA TRP A 459 15.11 8.78 -14.87
C TRP A 459 16.36 8.14 -14.29
N LEU A 460 17.36 7.87 -15.14
CA LEU A 460 18.69 7.43 -14.72
C LEU A 460 19.67 8.58 -14.89
N ALA A 461 19.92 9.31 -13.80
CA ALA A 461 20.78 10.49 -13.78
C ALA A 461 22.18 10.23 -13.22
N ALA A 462 22.48 8.99 -12.80
CA ALA A 462 23.75 8.62 -12.19
C ALA A 462 24.93 8.92 -13.13
N GLN A 463 25.92 9.66 -12.62
CA GLN A 463 27.13 10.06 -13.34
C GLN A 463 28.26 9.05 -13.11
N ASN A 464 29.12 8.85 -14.12
CA ASN A 464 30.28 7.94 -14.05
C ASN A 464 29.93 6.54 -13.48
N THR A 465 28.74 6.04 -13.83
CA THR A 465 28.13 4.87 -13.21
C THR A 465 27.71 3.87 -14.27
N PHE A 466 27.98 2.58 -14.04
CA PHE A 466 27.33 1.51 -14.77
C PHE A 466 25.85 1.47 -14.38
N ARG A 467 24.99 2.10 -15.21
CA ARG A 467 23.57 2.34 -14.89
C ARG A 467 22.68 1.09 -14.78
N PRO A 468 22.88 -0.02 -15.53
CA PRO A 468 22.10 -1.23 -15.33
C PRO A 468 22.31 -1.84 -13.93
N PRO A 469 21.47 -2.81 -13.52
CA PRO A 469 21.75 -3.60 -12.32
C PRO A 469 23.15 -4.19 -12.35
N TRP A 470 23.81 -4.23 -11.20
CA TRP A 470 25.15 -4.78 -11.04
C TRP A 470 25.14 -6.32 -11.08
N PHE A 471 26.32 -6.93 -11.31
CA PHE A 471 26.45 -8.39 -11.16
C PHE A 471 26.27 -8.76 -9.69
N HIS A 472 25.37 -9.69 -9.42
CA HIS A 472 24.80 -9.90 -8.10
C HIS A 472 24.76 -11.38 -7.70
N ARG A 473 24.92 -11.62 -6.40
CA ARG A 473 24.63 -12.86 -5.68
C ARG A 473 23.96 -12.46 -4.36
N ASN A 474 22.76 -12.97 -4.11
CA ASN A 474 21.91 -12.55 -2.99
C ASN A 474 21.64 -13.70 -2.03
N ILE A 475 21.37 -13.42 -0.75
CA ILE A 475 20.77 -14.40 0.16
C ILE A 475 19.31 -14.68 -0.17
N ALA A 476 18.59 -13.71 -0.73
CA ALA A 476 17.21 -13.90 -1.15
C ALA A 476 17.11 -14.68 -2.47
N SER A 477 15.90 -15.15 -2.76
CA SER A 477 15.55 -15.76 -4.05
C SER A 477 14.63 -14.82 -4.82
N GLU A 478 14.97 -14.56 -6.07
CA GLU A 478 14.39 -13.51 -6.90
C GLU A 478 13.56 -14.14 -8.04
N PHE A 479 12.23 -14.02 -7.96
CA PHE A 479 11.33 -14.38 -9.06
C PHE A 479 10.88 -13.12 -9.80
N MET A 480 11.29 -12.96 -11.05
CA MET A 480 10.93 -11.80 -11.86
C MET A 480 9.80 -12.10 -12.85
N GLY A 481 8.94 -11.11 -13.06
CA GLY A 481 7.93 -11.10 -14.13
C GLY A 481 7.95 -9.80 -14.93
N LEU A 482 7.27 -9.78 -16.08
CA LEU A 482 7.22 -8.64 -16.98
C LEU A 482 5.78 -8.38 -17.44
N ILE A 483 5.24 -7.20 -17.10
CA ILE A 483 3.87 -6.81 -17.46
C ILE A 483 3.84 -6.29 -18.90
N THR A 484 4.77 -5.38 -19.24
CA THR A 484 4.86 -4.76 -20.57
C THR A 484 6.28 -4.29 -20.87
N GLY A 485 6.59 -4.10 -22.15
CA GLY A 485 7.87 -3.60 -22.62
C GLY A 485 9.01 -4.61 -22.55
N ALA A 486 10.21 -4.11 -22.26
CA ALA A 486 11.44 -4.90 -22.08
C ALA A 486 12.13 -4.49 -20.77
N TYR A 487 12.84 -5.43 -20.14
CA TYR A 487 13.59 -5.18 -18.90
C TYR A 487 15.04 -4.82 -19.19
N ASP A 488 15.54 -3.78 -18.53
CA ASP A 488 16.82 -3.12 -18.85
C ASP A 488 18.05 -4.04 -18.72
N ALA A 489 17.96 -5.13 -17.94
CA ALA A 489 19.06 -6.09 -17.75
C ALA A 489 19.04 -7.28 -18.73
N LYS A 490 18.06 -7.37 -19.63
CA LYS A 490 17.85 -8.49 -20.57
C LYS A 490 17.52 -7.98 -21.96
N ALA A 491 18.46 -8.12 -22.90
CA ALA A 491 18.28 -7.71 -24.28
C ALA A 491 17.24 -8.58 -25.01
N GLU A 492 17.24 -9.89 -24.78
CA GLU A 492 16.38 -10.87 -25.46
C GLU A 492 15.89 -12.00 -24.54
N GLY A 493 14.77 -12.62 -24.91
CA GLY A 493 14.23 -13.82 -24.28
C GLY A 493 13.48 -13.64 -22.95
N PHE A 494 13.38 -12.41 -22.43
CA PHE A 494 12.48 -12.08 -21.30
C PHE A 494 11.40 -11.11 -21.80
N VAL A 495 10.21 -11.66 -22.10
CA VAL A 495 9.11 -10.96 -22.77
C VAL A 495 7.88 -10.87 -21.86
N PRO A 496 6.93 -9.94 -22.12
CA PRO A 496 5.72 -9.81 -21.31
C PRO A 496 4.97 -11.14 -21.13
N GLY A 497 4.69 -11.50 -19.88
CA GLY A 497 4.08 -12.79 -19.52
C GLY A 497 5.09 -13.90 -19.17
N GLY A 498 6.37 -13.71 -19.49
CA GLY A 498 7.46 -14.61 -19.10
C GLY A 498 7.87 -14.44 -17.64
N ALA A 499 8.74 -15.33 -17.17
CA ALA A 499 9.24 -15.29 -15.80
C ALA A 499 10.71 -15.73 -15.72
N SER A 500 11.43 -15.33 -14.68
CA SER A 500 12.74 -15.90 -14.36
C SER A 500 12.93 -16.11 -12.87
N LEU A 501 13.76 -17.09 -12.51
CA LEU A 501 14.11 -17.39 -11.12
C LEU A 501 15.62 -17.41 -10.94
N HIS A 502 16.11 -16.59 -10.01
CA HIS A 502 17.48 -16.58 -9.51
C HIS A 502 17.44 -16.89 -8.01
N ASN A 503 17.70 -18.14 -7.65
CA ASN A 503 17.67 -18.56 -6.25
C ASN A 503 18.89 -18.06 -5.47
N CYS A 504 18.79 -18.14 -4.14
CA CYS A 504 19.84 -17.85 -3.18
C CYS A 504 21.26 -18.21 -3.69
N MET A 505 22.13 -17.20 -3.68
CA MET A 505 23.55 -17.22 -4.04
C MET A 505 23.89 -17.54 -5.50
N SER A 506 22.89 -17.75 -6.36
CA SER A 506 23.11 -17.90 -7.81
C SER A 506 23.62 -16.57 -8.38
N GLY A 507 24.72 -16.64 -9.15
CA GLY A 507 25.29 -15.47 -9.82
C GLY A 507 24.38 -15.01 -10.95
N HIS A 508 24.02 -13.74 -10.97
CA HIS A 508 23.21 -13.15 -12.03
C HIS A 508 23.64 -11.69 -12.26
N GLY A 509 22.99 -11.04 -13.21
CA GLY A 509 23.35 -9.68 -13.65
C GLY A 509 22.98 -9.44 -15.11
N PRO A 510 23.42 -8.31 -15.68
CA PRO A 510 23.16 -7.96 -17.06
C PRO A 510 23.78 -9.00 -17.99
N ASP A 511 23.11 -9.27 -19.12
CA ASP A 511 23.68 -10.12 -20.17
C ASP A 511 24.87 -9.44 -20.87
N ALA A 512 25.60 -10.21 -21.68
CA ALA A 512 26.81 -9.73 -22.35
C ALA A 512 26.57 -8.49 -23.22
N ALA A 513 25.47 -8.45 -23.97
CA ALA A 513 25.14 -7.33 -24.85
C ALA A 513 24.83 -6.06 -24.05
N THR A 514 24.07 -6.20 -22.96
CA THR A 514 23.74 -5.12 -22.03
C THR A 514 24.99 -4.55 -21.38
N TYR A 515 25.90 -5.43 -20.92
CA TYR A 515 27.16 -5.03 -20.31
C TYR A 515 28.03 -4.19 -21.28
N GLU A 516 28.27 -4.69 -22.50
CA GLU A 516 29.12 -4.00 -23.48
C GLU A 516 28.53 -2.63 -23.88
N LYS A 517 27.22 -2.57 -24.08
CA LYS A 517 26.51 -1.33 -24.41
C LYS A 517 26.58 -0.31 -23.27
N ALA A 518 26.38 -0.75 -22.02
CA ALA A 518 26.35 0.16 -20.87
C ALA A 518 27.74 0.64 -20.46
N SER A 519 28.77 -0.18 -20.62
CA SER A 519 30.15 0.14 -20.22
C SER A 519 30.81 1.24 -21.04
N THR A 520 30.26 1.54 -22.23
CA THR A 520 30.80 2.53 -23.17
C THR A 520 29.83 3.68 -23.47
N ARG A 521 28.68 3.72 -22.78
CA ARG A 521 27.63 4.70 -23.01
C ARG A 521 28.08 6.10 -22.60
N ASP A 522 27.74 7.11 -23.41
CA ASP A 522 27.87 8.51 -23.00
C ASP A 522 26.84 8.83 -21.91
N LEU A 523 27.33 9.26 -20.74
CA LEU A 523 26.52 9.60 -19.57
C LEU A 523 26.33 11.12 -19.41
N SER A 524 26.70 11.92 -20.42
CA SER A 524 26.53 13.38 -20.41
C SER A 524 25.08 13.83 -20.26
N GLN A 525 24.12 12.97 -20.60
CA GLN A 525 22.68 13.19 -20.44
C GLN A 525 22.03 12.08 -19.58
N PRO A 526 20.95 12.39 -18.85
CA PRO A 526 20.11 11.39 -18.20
C PRO A 526 19.44 10.47 -19.22
N ASP A 527 19.33 9.18 -18.90
CA ASP A 527 18.48 8.26 -19.65
C ASP A 527 17.06 8.27 -19.09
N VAL A 528 16.05 8.25 -19.96
CA VAL A 528 14.64 8.13 -19.57
C VAL A 528 14.15 6.75 -19.96
N ILE A 529 13.96 5.88 -18.97
CA ILE A 529 13.36 4.56 -19.18
C ILE A 529 11.86 4.74 -19.25
N THR A 530 11.24 4.32 -20.35
CA THR A 530 9.80 4.44 -20.59
C THR A 530 9.24 3.15 -21.20
N GLY A 531 7.91 3.00 -21.19
CA GLY A 531 7.23 1.89 -21.89
C GLY A 531 7.52 0.49 -21.34
N THR A 532 7.92 0.38 -20.07
CA THR A 532 8.25 -0.90 -19.41
C THR A 532 7.68 -0.96 -18.00
N MET A 533 7.34 -2.17 -17.56
CA MET A 533 7.02 -2.46 -16.17
C MET A 533 7.37 -3.92 -15.87
N ALA A 534 8.58 -4.14 -15.35
CA ALA A 534 8.94 -5.42 -14.74
C ALA A 534 8.61 -5.39 -13.24
N PHE A 535 8.61 -6.56 -12.61
CA PHE A 535 8.46 -6.67 -11.16
C PHE A 535 9.20 -7.90 -10.65
N MET A 536 9.31 -8.00 -9.33
CA MET A 536 9.94 -9.11 -8.64
C MET A 536 9.13 -9.48 -7.39
N PHE A 537 8.97 -10.79 -7.19
CA PHE A 537 8.66 -11.39 -5.91
C PHE A 537 9.99 -11.91 -5.34
N GLU A 538 10.56 -11.18 -4.39
CA GLU A 538 11.77 -11.60 -3.68
C GLU A 538 11.37 -12.27 -2.37
N THR A 539 12.04 -13.35 -1.99
CA THR A 539 11.73 -14.08 -0.75
C THR A 539 12.99 -14.50 -0.02
N ARG A 540 12.95 -14.52 1.32
CA ARG A 540 14.08 -14.99 2.14
C ARG A 540 14.40 -16.48 2.00
N ARG A 541 13.43 -17.28 1.54
CA ARG A 541 13.56 -18.75 1.42
C ARG A 541 13.93 -19.10 -0.03
N VAL A 542 14.52 -20.28 -0.24
CA VAL A 542 14.70 -20.82 -1.60
C VAL A 542 13.33 -21.00 -2.23
N ILE A 543 13.14 -20.57 -3.47
CA ILE A 543 11.92 -20.82 -4.24
C ILE A 543 12.10 -22.14 -5.00
N HIS A 544 11.22 -23.11 -4.73
CA HIS A 544 11.25 -24.43 -5.34
C HIS A 544 10.33 -24.47 -6.56
N PRO A 545 10.85 -24.63 -7.78
CA PRO A 545 10.03 -24.87 -8.96
C PRO A 545 9.24 -26.18 -8.81
N THR A 546 7.98 -26.17 -9.22
CA THR A 546 7.16 -27.38 -9.25
C THR A 546 7.62 -28.32 -10.38
N ARG A 547 7.28 -29.61 -10.28
CA ARG A 547 7.54 -30.56 -11.36
C ARG A 547 6.94 -30.08 -12.68
N GLN A 548 5.70 -29.60 -12.65
CA GLN A 548 5.01 -29.11 -13.84
C GLN A 548 5.70 -27.90 -14.49
N ALA A 549 6.36 -27.03 -13.71
CA ALA A 549 7.11 -25.91 -14.26
C ALA A 549 8.43 -26.35 -14.91
N LEU A 550 9.12 -27.31 -14.29
CA LEU A 550 10.37 -27.86 -14.82
C LEU A 550 10.16 -28.70 -16.09
N GLU A 551 9.02 -29.38 -16.20
CA GLU A 551 8.64 -30.19 -17.37
C GLU A 551 7.89 -29.38 -18.44
N SER A 552 7.66 -28.08 -18.20
CA SER A 552 6.93 -27.23 -19.14
C SER A 552 7.72 -26.95 -20.42
N LYS A 553 7.01 -26.83 -21.54
CA LYS A 553 7.61 -26.40 -22.82
C LYS A 553 8.09 -24.95 -22.81
N GLN A 554 7.64 -24.17 -21.84
CA GLN A 554 8.00 -22.77 -21.67
C GLN A 554 9.38 -22.61 -21.05
N LEU A 555 9.92 -23.63 -20.36
CA LEU A 555 11.25 -23.55 -19.75
C LEU A 555 12.33 -23.44 -20.84
N GLN A 556 13.11 -22.37 -20.79
CA GLN A 556 14.20 -22.13 -21.74
C GLN A 556 15.47 -22.87 -21.28
N GLY A 557 15.86 -23.91 -22.02
CA GLY A 557 17.02 -24.75 -21.69
C GLY A 557 18.38 -24.07 -21.84
N ASN A 558 18.46 -22.94 -22.53
CA ASN A 558 19.71 -22.26 -22.88
C ASN A 558 19.87 -20.88 -22.22
N TYR A 559 19.14 -20.61 -21.12
CA TYR A 559 19.20 -19.29 -20.47
C TYR A 559 20.63 -18.87 -20.06
N TYR A 560 21.46 -19.82 -19.61
CA TYR A 560 22.84 -19.55 -19.21
C TYR A 560 23.72 -18.96 -20.33
N GLU A 561 23.35 -19.15 -21.60
CA GLU A 561 24.11 -18.68 -22.76
C GLU A 561 24.21 -17.14 -22.81
N CYS A 562 23.23 -16.43 -22.25
CA CYS A 562 23.19 -14.96 -22.29
C CYS A 562 24.39 -14.29 -21.59
N TRP A 563 25.08 -14.99 -20.68
CA TRP A 563 26.28 -14.49 -20.01
C TRP A 563 27.60 -15.02 -20.60
N GLN A 564 27.57 -16.05 -21.46
CA GLN A 564 28.79 -16.71 -21.96
C GLN A 564 29.63 -15.82 -22.89
N GLY A 565 29.02 -14.75 -23.44
CA GLY A 565 29.72 -13.76 -24.26
C GLY A 565 30.56 -12.74 -23.50
N ILE A 566 30.51 -12.71 -22.16
CA ILE A 566 31.25 -11.73 -21.34
C ILE A 566 32.76 -11.99 -21.45
N ARG A 567 33.52 -10.96 -21.84
CA ARG A 567 34.98 -11.05 -22.06
C ARG A 567 35.78 -10.58 -20.86
N LYS A 568 37.01 -11.09 -20.74
CA LYS A 568 38.01 -10.55 -19.80
C LYS A 568 38.55 -9.22 -20.33
N HIS A 569 38.29 -8.15 -19.60
CA HIS A 569 38.83 -6.80 -19.87
C HIS A 569 40.00 -6.40 -18.95
N PHE A 570 40.36 -7.23 -17.97
CA PHE A 570 41.47 -6.94 -17.04
C PHE A 570 42.83 -6.93 -17.77
N SER A 571 43.51 -5.78 -17.74
CA SER A 571 44.79 -5.52 -18.41
C SER A 571 45.98 -5.33 -17.45
N GLY A 572 45.86 -5.77 -16.18
CA GLY A 572 46.98 -5.72 -15.24
C GLY A 572 48.13 -6.61 -15.72
N LYS A 573 49.31 -6.01 -15.88
CA LYS A 573 50.60 -6.71 -16.01
C LYS A 573 51.23 -6.89 -14.66
#